data_AF-A0A2M9LM01-F1
#
_entry.id   AF-A0A2M9LM01-F1
#
_cell.length_a   1.000
_cell.length_b   1.000
_cell.length_c   1.000
_cell.angle_alpha   90.00
_cell.angle_beta   90.00
_cell.angle_gamma   90.00
#
_symmetry.space_group_name_H-M   'P 1'
#
loop_
_entity.id
_entity.type
_entity.pdbx_description
1 polymer ?
#
loop_
_entity_poly.entity_id
_entity_poly.type
_entity_poly.pdbx_seq_one_letter_code
_entity_poly.pdbx_strand_id
1 'polypeptide(L)'
;MGWRAETKKDEPRLHHYLVEQKGFTTFALKMSWSAGLRIDDYLQHGNGDVRQVVHETMAGSPWDREEFVTLVQWMHDHNRQHPHRPVHFLGDDIGAPSLYEPVFDAVTDYVRRTHPESLPRVNDLLTGLRPLDDAIGYLNRPLAERQQNAVRARQLLKLMESQGRPGDGDFEFALQNARDIVQTYTFLMSTSTTRPH
;
A
#
# COMPACT_ATOMS: atom_id res chain seq x y z
N MET A 1 -5.59 24.71 -9.67
CA MET A 1 -6.88 24.63 -8.93
C MET A 1 -6.51 24.29 -7.49
N GLY A 2 -6.43 25.29 -6.62
CA GLY A 2 -5.95 25.11 -5.23
C GLY A 2 -7.09 24.60 -4.35
N TRP A 3 -6.92 23.42 -3.77
CA TRP A 3 -7.80 22.92 -2.73
C TRP A 3 -7.74 23.88 -1.54
N ARG A 4 -8.87 24.45 -1.13
CA ARG A 4 -8.94 25.33 0.04
C ARG A 4 -8.74 24.48 1.29
N ALA A 5 -7.86 24.91 2.19
CA ALA A 5 -7.55 24.23 3.46
C ALA A 5 -8.78 23.98 4.36
N GLU A 6 -9.90 24.65 4.08
CA GLU A 6 -11.17 24.54 4.78
C GLU A 6 -11.84 23.17 4.62
N THR A 7 -11.78 22.53 3.43
CA THR A 7 -12.45 21.24 3.21
C THR A 7 -11.79 20.09 3.96
N LYS A 8 -10.46 20.14 4.13
CA LYS A 8 -9.70 19.09 4.81
C LYS A 8 -9.92 19.05 6.33
N LYS A 9 -10.42 20.13 6.93
CA LYS A 9 -10.72 20.19 8.37
C LYS A 9 -12.02 19.46 8.74
N ASP A 10 -12.94 19.34 7.79
CA ASP A 10 -14.23 18.68 8.00
C ASP A 10 -14.20 17.18 7.65
N GLU A 11 -13.17 16.72 6.93
CA GLU A 11 -12.95 15.32 6.56
C GLU A 11 -13.02 14.36 7.78
N PRO A 12 -12.35 14.63 8.92
CA PRO A 12 -12.49 13.78 10.10
C PRO A 12 -13.93 13.72 10.61
N ARG A 13 -14.62 14.86 10.69
CA ARG A 13 -16.01 14.92 11.20
C ARG A 13 -16.98 14.13 10.32
N LEU A 14 -16.84 14.25 9.00
CA LEU A 14 -17.64 13.46 8.06
C LEU A 14 -17.34 11.97 8.20
N HIS A 15 -16.06 11.60 8.35
CA HIS A 15 -15.69 10.20 8.50
C HIS A 15 -16.28 9.58 9.78
N HIS A 16 -16.19 10.26 10.91
CA HIS A 16 -16.78 9.78 12.18
C HIS A 16 -18.27 9.50 12.00
N TYR A 17 -19.00 10.43 11.38
CA TYR A 17 -20.43 10.25 11.08
C TYR A 17 -20.69 9.04 10.18
N LEU A 18 -19.91 8.87 9.11
CA LEU A 18 -20.09 7.74 8.18
C LEU A 18 -19.84 6.39 8.86
N VAL A 19 -18.84 6.31 9.74
CA VAL A 19 -18.55 5.11 10.52
C VAL A 19 -19.66 4.84 11.53
N GLU A 20 -19.91 5.79 12.42
CA GLU A 20 -20.81 5.60 13.57
C GLU A 20 -22.28 5.52 13.17
N GLN A 21 -22.71 6.29 12.16
CA GLN A 21 -24.12 6.45 11.82
C GLN A 21 -24.53 5.76 10.52
N LYS A 22 -23.58 5.51 9.61
CA LYS A 22 -23.85 4.85 8.30
C LYS A 22 -23.17 3.50 8.16
N GLY A 23 -22.32 3.11 9.11
CA GLY A 23 -21.74 1.79 9.16
C GLY A 23 -20.62 1.54 8.16
N PHE A 24 -19.98 2.60 7.67
CA PHE A 24 -18.78 2.47 6.83
C PHE A 24 -17.64 1.86 7.67
N THR A 25 -16.85 0.98 7.06
CA THR A 25 -15.75 0.27 7.74
C THR A 25 -14.41 0.48 7.04
N THR A 26 -14.35 1.36 6.04
CA THR A 26 -13.11 1.58 5.28
C THR A 26 -12.99 3.05 4.89
N PHE A 27 -11.83 3.63 5.18
CA PHE A 27 -11.41 4.93 4.69
C PHE A 27 -10.42 4.72 3.54
N ALA A 28 -10.77 5.21 2.35
CA ALA A 28 -9.90 5.14 1.19
C ALA A 28 -9.31 6.52 0.86
N LEU A 29 -7.99 6.58 0.63
CA LEU A 29 -7.29 7.81 0.27
C LEU A 29 -6.45 7.60 -0.99
N LYS A 30 -6.34 8.66 -1.80
CA LYS A 30 -5.42 8.74 -2.95
C LYS A 30 -3.97 8.78 -2.50
N MET A 31 -3.46 7.60 -2.17
CA MET A 31 -2.09 7.28 -1.79
C MET A 31 -1.78 5.83 -2.18
N SER A 32 -0.51 5.44 -2.07
CA SER A 32 -0.10 4.08 -2.46
C SER A 32 -0.81 3.02 -1.62
N TRP A 33 -1.18 1.90 -2.25
CA TRP A 33 -1.71 0.70 -1.58
C TRP A 33 -0.86 0.30 -0.36
N SER A 34 0.45 0.17 -0.60
CA SER A 34 1.49 -0.10 0.39
C SER A 34 1.43 0.84 1.61
N ALA A 35 1.39 2.16 1.38
CA ALA A 35 1.31 3.12 2.48
C ALA A 35 -0.02 3.03 3.24
N GLY A 36 -1.13 2.73 2.55
CA GLY A 36 -2.43 2.45 3.18
C GLY A 36 -2.39 1.23 4.09
N LEU A 37 -1.78 0.12 3.64
CA LEU A 37 -1.60 -1.07 4.48
C LEU A 37 -0.72 -0.82 5.71
N ARG A 38 0.30 0.05 5.60
CA ARG A 38 1.13 0.44 6.74
C ARG A 38 0.34 1.19 7.81
N ILE A 39 -0.61 2.04 7.39
CA ILE A 39 -1.54 2.71 8.29
C ILE A 39 -2.52 1.71 8.88
N ASP A 40 -3.09 0.82 8.05
CA ASP A 40 -4.04 -0.20 8.52
C ASP A 40 -3.43 -1.12 9.59
N ASP A 41 -2.18 -1.55 9.40
CA ASP A 41 -1.45 -2.33 10.41
C ASP A 41 -1.35 -1.59 11.75
N TYR A 42 -1.10 -0.28 11.73
CA TYR A 42 -1.14 0.55 12.94
C TYR A 42 -2.56 0.60 13.54
N LEU A 43 -3.60 0.74 12.71
CA LEU A 43 -4.98 0.74 13.20
C LEU A 43 -5.35 -0.57 13.90
N GLN A 44 -4.94 -1.71 13.34
CA GLN A 44 -5.31 -3.03 13.86
C GLN A 44 -4.46 -3.44 15.09
N HIS A 45 -3.18 -3.08 15.12
CA HIS A 45 -2.24 -3.60 16.12
C HIS A 45 -1.67 -2.55 17.07
N GLY A 46 -1.70 -1.27 16.71
CA GLY A 46 -1.16 -0.17 17.54
C GLY A 46 0.36 -0.11 17.61
N ASN A 47 1.06 -0.75 16.67
CA ASN A 47 2.52 -0.80 16.69
C ASN A 47 3.14 0.50 16.16
N GLY A 48 3.78 1.27 17.04
CA GLY A 48 4.52 2.49 16.73
C GLY A 48 3.82 3.77 17.17
N ASP A 49 4.40 4.92 16.80
CA ASP A 49 3.85 6.25 17.06
C ASP A 49 3.02 6.73 15.87
N VAL A 50 1.80 7.24 16.12
CA VAL A 50 0.90 7.68 15.04
C VAL A 50 1.47 8.79 14.18
N ARG A 51 2.22 9.74 14.77
CA ARG A 51 2.83 10.84 14.01
C ARG A 51 3.91 10.31 13.10
N GLN A 52 4.73 9.39 13.60
CA GLN A 52 5.73 8.72 12.79
C GLN A 52 5.09 7.95 11.63
N VAL A 53 4.06 7.14 11.89
CA VAL A 53 3.35 6.38 10.85
C VAL A 53 2.80 7.31 9.76
N VAL A 54 2.09 8.37 10.15
CA VAL A 54 1.52 9.33 9.20
C VAL A 54 2.62 10.05 8.43
N HIS A 55 3.68 10.50 9.11
CA HIS A 55 4.77 11.21 8.43
C HIS A 55 5.49 10.30 7.44
N GLU A 56 5.86 9.08 7.82
CA GLU A 56 6.52 8.11 6.94
C GLU A 56 5.67 7.74 5.71
N THR A 57 4.36 7.57 5.90
CA THR A 57 3.44 7.14 4.83
C THR A 57 2.93 8.27 3.96
N MET A 58 3.01 9.51 4.44
CA MET A 58 2.45 10.68 3.74
C MET A 58 3.51 11.74 3.41
N ALA A 59 4.78 11.55 3.76
CA ALA A 59 5.87 12.50 3.54
C ALA A 59 5.87 13.06 2.11
N GLY A 60 6.00 14.38 1.99
CA GLY A 60 6.01 15.06 0.70
C GLY A 60 4.66 15.09 -0.03
N SER A 61 3.58 14.62 0.60
CA SER A 61 2.21 14.70 0.07
C SER A 61 1.39 15.80 0.76
N PRO A 62 0.25 16.23 0.17
CA PRO A 62 -0.69 17.14 0.82
C PRO A 62 -1.40 16.58 2.07
N TRP A 63 -1.09 15.34 2.46
CA TRP A 63 -1.69 14.62 3.58
C TRP A 63 -0.77 14.54 4.81
N ASP A 64 0.51 14.91 4.68
CA ASP A 64 1.47 15.01 5.81
C ASP A 64 1.12 16.20 6.71
N ARG A 65 0.12 16.01 7.57
CA ARG A 65 -0.45 17.07 8.40
C ARG A 65 -1.16 16.53 9.64
N GLU A 66 -1.29 17.42 10.62
CA GLU A 66 -1.87 17.12 11.93
C GLU A 66 -3.30 16.56 11.87
N GLU A 67 -4.09 16.99 10.88
CA GLU A 67 -5.45 16.51 10.71
C GLU A 67 -5.50 15.00 10.40
N PHE A 68 -4.52 14.46 9.67
CA PHE A 68 -4.43 13.03 9.40
C PHE A 68 -3.85 12.24 10.58
N VAL A 69 -2.95 12.84 11.36
CA VAL A 69 -2.53 12.26 12.65
C VAL A 69 -3.73 12.07 13.56
N THR A 70 -4.57 13.11 13.68
CA THR A 70 -5.79 13.07 14.50
C THR A 70 -6.78 12.02 14.00
N LEU A 71 -6.99 11.95 12.68
CA LEU A 71 -7.88 10.97 12.06
C LEU A 71 -7.39 9.52 12.31
N VAL A 72 -6.12 9.23 12.03
CA VAL A 72 -5.54 7.89 12.18
C VAL A 72 -5.54 7.47 13.65
N GLN A 73 -5.25 8.39 14.58
CA GLN A 73 -5.36 8.11 16.02
C GLN A 73 -6.81 7.77 16.40
N TRP A 74 -7.79 8.55 15.95
CA TRP A 74 -9.19 8.26 16.22
C TRP A 74 -9.63 6.90 15.67
N MET A 75 -9.21 6.55 14.45
CA MET A 75 -9.53 5.24 13.85
C MET A 75 -8.94 4.09 14.69
N HIS A 76 -7.71 4.24 15.18
CA HIS A 76 -7.08 3.25 16.07
C HIS A 76 -7.86 3.10 17.39
N ASP A 77 -8.22 4.22 18.01
CA ASP A 77 -9.00 4.22 19.26
C ASP A 77 -10.40 3.64 19.05
N HIS A 78 -11.03 3.90 17.89
CA HIS A 78 -12.30 3.30 17.49
C HIS A 78 -12.18 1.78 17.40
N ASN A 79 -11.15 1.24 16.73
CA ASN A 79 -10.94 -0.20 16.60
C ASN A 79 -10.75 -0.89 17.95
N ARG A 80 -10.03 -0.24 18.88
CA ARG A 80 -9.88 -0.74 20.25
C ARG A 80 -11.19 -0.82 21.02
N GLN A 81 -12.11 0.12 20.78
CA GLN A 81 -13.42 0.15 21.42
C GLN A 81 -14.45 -0.75 20.71
N HIS A 82 -14.26 -1.01 19.42
CA HIS A 82 -15.17 -1.74 18.56
C HIS A 82 -14.49 -2.92 17.83
N PRO A 83 -13.89 -3.89 18.55
CA PRO A 83 -13.11 -4.96 17.93
C PRO A 83 -13.93 -5.88 17.01
N HIS A 84 -15.26 -5.89 17.15
CA HIS A 84 -16.16 -6.68 16.30
C HIS A 84 -16.51 -5.99 14.97
N ARG A 85 -16.18 -4.71 14.82
CA ARG A 85 -16.45 -3.94 13.61
C ARG A 85 -15.35 -2.87 13.42
N PRO A 86 -14.09 -3.29 13.24
CA PRO A 86 -13.00 -2.35 13.03
C PRO A 86 -13.20 -1.57 11.73
N VAL A 87 -12.65 -0.38 11.69
CA VAL A 87 -12.42 0.39 10.47
C VAL A 87 -11.04 0.07 9.91
N HIS A 88 -10.95 0.14 8.59
CA HIS A 88 -9.72 -0.11 7.84
C HIS A 88 -9.27 1.13 7.08
N PHE A 89 -7.96 1.22 6.83
CA PHE A 89 -7.38 2.22 5.94
C PHE A 89 -6.95 1.60 4.62
N LEU A 90 -7.23 2.27 3.51
CA LEU A 90 -6.92 1.81 2.16
C LEU A 90 -6.26 2.92 1.33
N GLY A 91 -5.14 2.61 0.68
CA GLY A 91 -4.62 3.41 -0.44
C GLY A 91 -5.21 2.90 -1.76
N ASP A 92 -5.76 3.79 -2.58
CA ASP A 92 -6.42 3.44 -3.86
C ASP A 92 -5.62 3.83 -5.11
N ASP A 93 -4.37 4.28 -4.94
CA ASP A 93 -3.47 4.72 -6.01
C ASP A 93 -2.12 3.97 -5.93
N ILE A 94 -1.24 4.19 -6.91
CA ILE A 94 0.17 3.77 -6.90
C ILE A 94 1.04 4.87 -6.26
N GLY A 95 0.65 6.16 -6.39
CA GLY A 95 1.27 7.29 -5.69
C GLY A 95 2.74 7.58 -6.06
N ALA A 96 3.50 8.19 -5.14
CA ALA A 96 4.96 8.18 -5.12
C ALA A 96 5.39 6.86 -4.45
N PRO A 97 5.59 5.78 -5.22
CA PRO A 97 5.38 4.44 -4.69
C PRO A 97 6.54 4.01 -3.80
N SER A 98 6.25 3.72 -2.54
CA SER A 98 7.09 2.84 -1.73
C SER A 98 6.45 1.45 -1.69
N LEU A 99 7.25 0.40 -1.71
CA LEU A 99 6.82 -0.98 -1.44
C LEU A 99 7.61 -1.49 -0.24
N TYR A 100 6.95 -1.53 0.92
CA TYR A 100 7.51 -2.07 2.16
C TYR A 100 7.35 -3.60 2.24
N GLU A 101 8.15 -4.23 3.10
CA GLU A 101 8.29 -5.70 3.15
C GLU A 101 6.95 -6.47 3.31
N PRO A 102 5.99 -6.04 4.14
CA PRO A 102 4.68 -6.70 4.25
C PRO A 102 3.88 -6.91 2.96
N VAL A 103 4.00 -6.02 1.96
CA VAL A 103 3.37 -6.23 0.64
C VAL A 103 3.95 -7.48 -0.01
N PHE A 104 5.25 -7.64 0.13
CA PHE A 104 5.98 -8.76 -0.39
C PHE A 104 5.79 -10.03 0.44
N ASP A 105 5.73 -9.92 1.76
CA ASP A 105 5.46 -11.02 2.68
C ASP A 105 4.08 -11.62 2.44
N ALA A 106 3.05 -10.80 2.19
CA ALA A 106 1.71 -11.29 1.85
C ALA A 106 1.73 -12.26 0.66
N VAL A 107 2.56 -12.00 -0.35
CA VAL A 107 2.75 -12.89 -1.51
C VAL A 107 3.50 -14.16 -1.11
N THR A 108 4.65 -14.03 -0.45
CA THR A 108 5.48 -15.19 -0.10
C THR A 108 4.85 -16.10 0.96
N ASP A 109 4.11 -15.54 1.91
CA ASP A 109 3.45 -16.29 2.98
C ASP A 109 2.25 -17.07 2.46
N TYR A 110 1.47 -16.50 1.54
CA TYR A 110 0.41 -17.22 0.85
C TYR A 110 0.98 -18.41 0.08
N VAL A 111 2.03 -18.19 -0.71
CA VAL A 111 2.67 -19.25 -1.52
C VAL A 111 3.30 -20.31 -0.61
N ARG A 112 3.97 -19.92 0.47
CA ARG A 112 4.56 -20.87 1.44
C ARG A 112 3.50 -21.82 2.03
N ARG A 113 2.30 -21.30 2.33
CA ARG A 113 1.21 -22.10 2.92
C ARG A 113 0.49 -22.98 1.90
N THR A 114 0.32 -22.51 0.67
CA THR A 114 -0.59 -23.15 -0.31
C THR A 114 0.13 -23.87 -1.46
N HIS A 115 1.29 -23.36 -1.88
CA HIS A 115 2.07 -23.82 -3.04
C HIS A 115 3.59 -23.78 -2.72
N PRO A 116 4.03 -24.49 -1.67
CA PRO A 116 5.42 -24.40 -1.19
C PRO A 116 6.46 -24.79 -2.26
N GLU A 117 6.10 -25.64 -3.23
CA GLU A 117 6.94 -26.00 -4.36
C GLU A 117 7.23 -24.81 -5.30
N SER A 118 6.37 -23.81 -5.30
CA SER A 118 6.52 -22.60 -6.11
C SER A 118 7.28 -21.48 -5.39
N LEU A 119 7.48 -21.60 -4.07
CA LEU A 119 8.14 -20.57 -3.26
C LEU A 119 9.56 -20.19 -3.75
N PRO A 120 10.44 -21.13 -4.15
CA PRO A 120 11.74 -20.77 -4.70
C PRO A 120 11.63 -19.87 -5.94
N ARG A 121 10.70 -20.20 -6.84
CA ARG A 121 10.48 -19.40 -8.05
C ARG A 121 9.94 -18.00 -7.73
N VAL A 122 9.07 -17.88 -6.74
CA VAL A 122 8.55 -16.60 -6.27
C VAL A 122 9.67 -15.74 -5.68
N ASN A 123 10.54 -16.32 -4.85
CA ASN A 123 11.69 -15.61 -4.28
C ASN A 123 12.68 -15.14 -5.36
N ASP A 124 12.96 -15.97 -6.37
CA ASP A 124 13.81 -15.58 -7.50
C ASP A 124 13.25 -14.39 -8.27
N LEU A 125 11.94 -14.39 -8.53
CA LEU A 125 11.25 -13.29 -9.23
C LEU A 125 11.27 -11.98 -8.45
N LEU A 126 11.32 -12.07 -7.12
CA LEU A 126 11.32 -10.93 -6.21
C LEU A 126 12.74 -10.46 -5.84
N THR A 127 13.77 -11.20 -6.23
CA THR A 127 15.15 -10.82 -5.98
C THR A 127 15.48 -9.50 -6.69
N GLY A 128 15.90 -8.50 -5.91
CA GLY A 128 16.18 -7.15 -6.38
C GLY A 128 14.94 -6.26 -6.55
N LEU A 129 13.75 -6.75 -6.20
CA LEU A 129 12.51 -5.97 -6.13
C LEU A 129 12.13 -5.56 -4.70
N ARG A 130 12.70 -6.18 -3.67
CA ARG A 130 12.33 -5.94 -2.25
C ARG A 130 13.44 -5.20 -1.47
N PRO A 131 13.10 -4.26 -0.57
CA PRO A 131 11.96 -3.33 -0.65
C PRO A 131 12.25 -2.18 -1.64
N LEU A 132 11.22 -1.37 -1.94
CA LEU A 132 11.35 -0.15 -2.73
C LEU A 132 11.06 1.06 -1.84
N ASP A 133 12.11 1.67 -1.29
CA ASP A 133 11.98 2.77 -0.33
C ASP A 133 12.21 4.17 -0.95
N ASP A 134 12.82 4.21 -2.13
CA ASP A 134 13.14 5.45 -2.85
C ASP A 134 12.83 5.29 -4.35
N ALA A 135 11.57 5.55 -4.71
CA ALA A 135 11.15 5.54 -6.11
C ALA A 135 11.94 6.53 -6.97
N ILE A 136 12.27 7.72 -6.45
CA ILE A 136 12.99 8.75 -7.21
C ILE A 136 14.42 8.29 -7.49
N GLY A 137 15.13 7.79 -6.48
CA GLY A 137 16.44 7.17 -6.63
C GLY A 137 16.40 5.98 -7.58
N TYR A 138 15.36 5.14 -7.49
CA TYR A 138 15.19 4.00 -8.39
C TYR A 138 15.09 4.41 -9.87
N LEU A 139 14.49 5.56 -10.19
CA LEU A 139 14.42 6.06 -11.57
C LEU A 139 15.78 6.39 -12.19
N ASN A 140 16.81 6.61 -11.38
CA ASN A 140 18.19 6.83 -11.87
C ASN A 140 18.87 5.54 -12.34
N ARG A 141 18.28 4.36 -12.10
CA ARG A 141 18.82 3.09 -12.59
C ARG A 141 18.69 2.96 -14.11
N PRO A 142 19.57 2.18 -14.77
CA PRO A 142 19.51 1.94 -16.20
C PRO A 142 18.11 1.48 -16.64
N LEU A 143 17.60 2.04 -17.75
CA LEU A 143 16.27 1.70 -18.27
C LEU A 143 16.12 0.18 -18.51
N ALA A 144 17.17 -0.47 -19.03
CA ALA A 144 17.18 -1.90 -19.25
C ALA A 144 16.96 -2.71 -17.95
N GLU A 145 17.55 -2.27 -16.83
CA GLU A 145 17.33 -2.90 -15.52
C GLU A 145 15.87 -2.70 -15.07
N ARG A 146 15.34 -1.48 -15.19
CA ARG A 146 13.95 -1.17 -14.81
C ARG A 146 12.94 -1.98 -15.63
N GLN A 147 13.18 -2.14 -16.93
CA GLN A 147 12.36 -2.96 -17.82
C GLN A 147 12.42 -4.45 -17.45
N GLN A 148 13.61 -4.97 -17.12
CA GLN A 148 13.76 -6.36 -16.66
C GLN A 148 13.01 -6.60 -15.35
N ASN A 149 13.08 -5.67 -14.39
CA ASN A 149 12.36 -5.75 -13.14
C ASN A 149 10.84 -5.73 -13.35
N ALA A 150 10.34 -4.89 -14.27
CA ALA A 150 8.92 -4.91 -14.65
C ALA A 150 8.50 -6.23 -15.32
N VAL A 151 9.37 -6.88 -16.10
CA VAL A 151 9.12 -8.22 -16.65
C VAL A 151 9.03 -9.26 -15.52
N ARG A 152 9.94 -9.22 -14.54
CA ARG A 152 9.92 -10.14 -13.38
C ARG A 152 8.65 -9.96 -12.55
N ALA A 153 8.25 -8.72 -12.28
CA ALA A 153 7.00 -8.44 -11.58
C ALA A 153 5.80 -9.02 -12.34
N ARG A 154 5.71 -8.82 -13.66
CA ARG A 154 4.62 -9.42 -14.47
C ARG A 154 4.61 -10.96 -14.43
N GLN A 155 5.80 -11.58 -14.40
CA GLN A 155 5.91 -13.03 -14.25
C GLN A 155 5.43 -13.50 -12.86
N LEU A 156 5.69 -12.72 -11.80
CA LEU A 156 5.18 -12.98 -10.46
C LEU A 156 3.66 -12.97 -10.44
N LEU A 157 3.03 -11.92 -10.97
CA LEU A 157 1.57 -11.83 -11.00
C LEU A 157 0.94 -12.99 -11.77
N LYS A 158 1.48 -13.32 -12.95
CA LYS A 158 0.99 -14.47 -13.74
C LYS A 158 1.10 -15.80 -12.98
N LEU A 159 2.18 -15.98 -12.22
CA LEU A 159 2.36 -17.15 -11.37
C LEU A 159 1.29 -17.19 -10.26
N MET A 160 1.07 -16.07 -9.57
CA MET A 160 0.05 -15.95 -8.53
C MET A 160 -1.36 -16.23 -9.08
N GLU A 161 -1.71 -15.67 -10.23
CA GLU A 161 -3.01 -15.90 -10.89
C GLU A 161 -3.29 -17.39 -11.18
N SER A 162 -2.25 -18.20 -11.33
CA SER A 162 -2.37 -19.65 -11.57
C SER A 162 -2.47 -20.51 -10.30
N GLN A 163 -2.28 -19.92 -9.12
CA GLN A 163 -2.12 -20.61 -7.83
C GLN A 163 -3.30 -20.42 -6.88
N GLY A 164 -4.37 -19.74 -7.30
CA GLY A 164 -5.48 -19.47 -6.40
C GLY A 164 -6.84 -19.72 -7.00
N ARG A 165 -7.85 -19.62 -6.13
CA ARG A 165 -9.25 -19.72 -6.51
C ARG A 165 -9.93 -18.39 -6.18
N PRO A 166 -10.61 -17.77 -7.14
CA PRO A 166 -11.40 -16.58 -6.87
C PRO A 166 -12.37 -16.81 -5.71
N GLY A 167 -12.48 -15.83 -4.82
CA GLY A 167 -13.33 -15.89 -3.63
C GLY A 167 -12.65 -16.45 -2.37
N ASP A 168 -11.41 -16.93 -2.45
CA ASP A 168 -10.57 -17.13 -1.28
C ASP A 168 -9.95 -15.78 -0.87
N GLY A 169 -10.33 -15.28 0.32
CA GLY A 169 -9.88 -13.98 0.82
C GLY A 169 -8.37 -13.87 0.99
N ASP A 170 -7.71 -14.94 1.44
CA ASP A 170 -6.26 -14.96 1.61
C ASP A 170 -5.56 -14.88 0.24
N PHE A 171 -6.11 -15.58 -0.75
CA PHE A 171 -5.63 -15.52 -2.13
C PHE A 171 -5.83 -14.13 -2.74
N GLU A 172 -7.03 -13.57 -2.65
CA GLU A 172 -7.33 -12.26 -3.23
C GLU A 172 -6.46 -11.16 -2.61
N PHE A 173 -6.18 -11.23 -1.30
CA PHE A 173 -5.26 -10.31 -0.64
C PHE A 173 -3.83 -10.47 -1.15
N ALA A 174 -3.31 -11.70 -1.24
CA ALA A 174 -1.98 -11.95 -1.79
C ALA A 174 -1.86 -11.54 -3.26
N LEU A 175 -2.91 -11.79 -4.06
CA LEU A 175 -3.00 -11.41 -5.45
C LEU A 175 -3.04 -9.89 -5.63
N GLN A 176 -3.77 -9.17 -4.77
CA GLN A 176 -3.80 -7.72 -4.79
C GLN A 176 -2.44 -7.11 -4.48
N ASN A 177 -1.70 -7.66 -3.51
CA ASN A 177 -0.32 -7.24 -3.24
C ASN A 177 0.61 -7.54 -4.44
N ALA A 178 0.43 -8.67 -5.12
CA ALA A 178 1.15 -8.95 -6.37
C ALA A 178 0.81 -7.95 -7.49
N ARG A 179 -0.45 -7.49 -7.59
CA ARG A 179 -0.88 -6.45 -8.54
C ARG A 179 -0.21 -5.12 -8.23
N ASP A 180 -0.14 -4.71 -6.96
CA ASP A 180 0.52 -3.47 -6.54
C ASP A 180 2.01 -3.45 -6.93
N ILE A 181 2.72 -4.56 -6.71
CA ILE A 181 4.11 -4.74 -7.15
C ILE A 181 4.22 -4.53 -8.67
N VAL A 182 3.37 -5.19 -9.47
CA VAL A 182 3.41 -5.06 -10.93
C VAL A 182 3.11 -3.66 -11.41
N GLN A 183 2.08 -3.04 -10.83
CA GLN A 183 1.66 -1.69 -11.16
C GLN A 183 2.79 -0.68 -10.88
N THR A 184 3.43 -0.80 -9.71
CA THR A 184 4.58 0.01 -9.33
C THR A 184 5.76 -0.15 -10.30
N TYR A 185 6.21 -1.38 -10.58
CA TYR A 185 7.33 -1.58 -11.50
C TYR A 185 7.01 -1.24 -12.96
N THR A 186 5.74 -1.34 -13.36
CA THR A 186 5.26 -0.88 -14.67
C THR A 186 5.34 0.64 -14.78
N PHE A 187 4.93 1.37 -13.73
CA PHE A 187 5.07 2.83 -13.67
C PHE A 187 6.54 3.25 -13.73
N LEU A 188 7.40 2.59 -12.93
CA LEU A 188 8.82 2.92 -12.83
C LEU A 188 9.63 2.59 -14.09
N MET A 189 9.16 1.73 -14.99
CA MET A 189 9.87 1.49 -16.26
C MET A 189 9.54 2.52 -17.36
N SER A 190 8.40 3.22 -17.29
CA SER A 190 7.94 4.14 -18.33
C SER A 190 8.36 5.60 -18.12
N THR A 191 8.74 5.98 -16.89
CA THR A 191 9.09 7.36 -16.56
C THR A 191 10.51 7.70 -17.05
N SER A 192 10.58 8.75 -17.87
CA SER A 192 11.83 9.35 -18.38
C SER A 192 12.44 10.26 -17.32
N THR A 193 13.74 10.11 -17.03
CA THR A 193 14.54 11.07 -16.28
C THR A 193 14.96 12.24 -17.18
N THR A 194 14.01 12.95 -17.79
CA THR A 194 14.30 14.25 -18.39
C THR A 194 14.16 15.30 -17.30
N ARG A 195 15.28 15.74 -16.73
CA ARG A 195 15.30 16.95 -15.90
C ARG A 195 14.82 18.13 -16.76
N PRO A 196 13.91 18.99 -16.27
CA PRO A 196 13.70 20.27 -16.93
C PRO A 196 15.01 21.06 -16.85
N HIS A 197 15.46 21.54 -18.01
CA HIS A 197 16.60 22.46 -18.16
C HIS A 197 16.26 23.85 -17.62
#